data_AF-A0A0S8KYY5-F1
#
_entry.id   AF-A0A0S8KYY5-F1
#
_cell.length_a   1.000
_cell.length_b   1.000
_cell.length_c   1.000
_cell.angle_alpha   90.00
_cell.angle_beta   90.00
_cell.angle_gamma   90.00
#
_symmetry.space_group_name_H-M   'P 1'
#
loop_
_entity.id
_entity.type
_entity.pdbx_description
1 polymer ?
#
loop_
_entity_poly.entity_id
_entity_poly.type
_entity_poly.pdbx_seq_one_letter_code
_entity_poly.pdbx_strand_id
1 'polypeptide(L)'
;RANLVREVEAGRFRDDLYYHLQVLTLDVPALRDRERDVEQLAQYFFEKFAIEKGRNLKGFSDKAVEVLQAHDWPGNVREVMNRVRRAIVMCDKRIISPQDLGLNAAAVCGRVLTLDRAREEAERVAILASLKQTRHNVSRAARLLGVSRVTLYRLMDKHSINT
;
A
#
# COMPACT_ATOMS: atom_id res chain seq x y z
N ARG A 1 -6.14 -9.35 -16.32
CA ARG A 1 -7.26 -10.32 -16.50
C ARG A 1 -7.66 -10.23 -17.97
N ALA A 2 -7.61 -11.32 -18.73
CA ALA A 2 -8.12 -11.34 -20.10
C ALA A 2 -9.64 -11.55 -20.05
N ASN A 3 -10.39 -10.75 -20.81
CA ASN A 3 -11.84 -10.95 -20.98
C ASN A 3 -12.03 -11.87 -22.18
N LEU A 4 -12.42 -13.12 -21.92
CA LEU A 4 -12.52 -14.16 -22.95
C LEU A 4 -13.52 -13.80 -24.06
N VAL A 5 -14.61 -13.08 -23.73
CA VAL A 5 -15.56 -12.57 -24.74
C VAL A 5 -14.84 -11.68 -25.75
N ARG A 6 -14.04 -10.72 -25.27
CA ARG A 6 -13.29 -9.79 -26.12
C ARG A 6 -12.19 -10.48 -26.92
N GLU A 7 -11.60 -11.54 -26.38
CA GLU A 7 -10.57 -12.31 -27.07
C GLU A 7 -11.16 -13.21 -28.17
N VAL A 8 -12.39 -13.70 -27.99
CA VAL A 8 -13.19 -14.38 -29.02
C VAL A 8 -13.56 -13.40 -30.14
N GLU A 9 -14.12 -12.23 -29.80
CA GLU A 9 -14.45 -11.17 -30.78
C GLU A 9 -13.22 -10.70 -31.57
N ALA A 10 -12.05 -10.67 -30.93
CA ALA A 10 -10.79 -10.30 -31.56
C ALA A 10 -10.11 -11.45 -32.33
N GLY A 11 -10.74 -12.64 -32.42
CA GLY A 11 -10.22 -13.81 -33.14
C GLY A 11 -8.99 -14.46 -32.51
N ARG A 12 -8.61 -14.06 -31.30
CA ARG A 12 -7.46 -14.60 -30.56
C ARG A 12 -7.84 -15.80 -29.68
N PHE A 13 -9.13 -16.06 -29.52
CA PHE A 13 -9.66 -17.20 -28.79
C PHE A 13 -10.70 -17.94 -29.64
N ARG A 14 -10.67 -19.28 -29.56
CA ARG A 14 -11.52 -20.15 -30.40
C ARG A 14 -12.96 -20.16 -29.85
N ASP A 15 -13.92 -19.88 -30.73
CA ASP A 15 -15.34 -19.73 -30.38
C ASP A 15 -15.94 -21.01 -29.76
N ASP A 16 -15.72 -22.15 -30.40
CA ASP A 16 -16.20 -23.47 -29.94
C ASP A 16 -15.71 -23.84 -28.53
N LEU A 17 -14.46 -23.50 -28.21
CA LEU A 17 -13.84 -23.75 -26.91
C LEU A 17 -14.42 -22.81 -25.85
N TYR A 18 -14.72 -21.56 -26.22
CA TYR A 18 -15.38 -20.62 -25.34
C TYR A 18 -16.74 -21.15 -24.89
N TYR A 19 -17.59 -21.60 -25.82
CA TYR A 19 -18.91 -22.17 -25.49
C TYR A 19 -18.82 -23.50 -24.72
N HIS A 20 -17.76 -24.30 -24.91
CA HIS A 20 -17.56 -25.52 -24.13
C HIS A 20 -17.05 -25.27 -22.70
N LEU A 21 -16.25 -24.21 -22.51
CA LEU A 21 -15.74 -23.83 -21.19
C LEU A 21 -16.76 -23.00 -20.40
N GLN A 22 -17.61 -22.23 -21.08
CA GLN A 22 -18.59 -21.34 -20.46
C GLN A 22 -19.93 -22.03 -20.18
N VAL A 23 -19.87 -23.19 -19.53
CA VAL A 23 -21.08 -23.89 -19.06
C VAL A 23 -21.68 -23.17 -17.83
N LEU A 24 -20.83 -22.59 -16.97
CA LEU A 24 -21.25 -21.82 -15.80
C LEU A 24 -20.21 -20.74 -15.50
N THR A 25 -20.63 -19.48 -15.53
CA THR A 25 -19.75 -18.34 -15.25
C THR A 25 -19.86 -17.98 -13.77
N LEU A 26 -18.76 -18.12 -13.02
CA LEU A 26 -18.68 -17.69 -11.62
C LEU A 26 -17.87 -16.39 -11.55
N ASP A 27 -18.56 -15.28 -11.32
CA ASP A 27 -17.89 -14.00 -11.07
C ASP A 27 -17.33 -13.98 -9.66
N VAL A 28 -16.01 -14.12 -9.57
CA VAL A 28 -15.30 -14.00 -8.30
C VAL A 28 -15.00 -12.50 -8.06
N PRO A 29 -15.64 -11.87 -7.05
CA PRO A 29 -15.42 -10.47 -6.73
C PRO A 29 -13.97 -10.22 -6.33
N ALA A 30 -13.49 -8.99 -6.55
CA ALA A 30 -12.15 -8.63 -6.12
C ALA A 30 -12.12 -8.50 -4.59
N LEU A 31 -10.96 -8.71 -3.98
CA LEU A 31 -10.84 -8.58 -2.52
C LEU A 31 -11.16 -7.16 -2.03
N ARG A 32 -10.95 -6.14 -2.87
CA ARG A 32 -11.34 -4.75 -2.60
C ARG A 32 -12.85 -4.57 -2.40
N ASP A 33 -13.67 -5.43 -3.01
CA ASP A 33 -15.13 -5.40 -2.86
C ASP A 33 -15.56 -6.12 -1.57
N ARG A 34 -14.59 -6.68 -0.82
CA ARG A 34 -14.76 -7.52 0.38
C ARG A 34 -13.74 -7.12 1.47
N GLU A 35 -13.66 -5.82 1.78
CA GLU A 35 -12.65 -5.25 2.68
C GLU A 35 -12.53 -5.98 4.04
N ARG A 36 -13.65 -6.44 4.60
CA ARG A 36 -13.69 -7.19 5.87
C ARG A 36 -12.98 -8.56 5.83
N ASP A 37 -12.79 -9.13 4.64
CA ASP A 37 -12.18 -10.45 4.47
C ASP A 37 -10.65 -10.37 4.41
N VAL A 38 -10.08 -9.19 4.12
CA VAL A 38 -8.63 -9.01 4.03
C VAL A 38 -7.94 -9.38 5.34
N GLU A 39 -8.47 -8.89 6.46
CA GLU A 39 -7.91 -9.13 7.78
C GLU A 39 -8.00 -10.61 8.16
N GLN A 40 -9.16 -11.24 7.93
CA GLN A 40 -9.35 -12.67 8.19
C GLN A 40 -8.42 -13.53 7.35
N LEU A 41 -8.25 -13.21 6.06
CA LEU A 41 -7.30 -13.90 5.18
C LEU A 41 -5.86 -13.69 5.64
N ALA A 42 -5.49 -12.47 6.03
CA ALA A 42 -4.16 -12.17 6.53
C ALA A 42 -3.86 -12.98 7.81
N GLN A 43 -4.82 -13.07 8.73
CA GLN A 43 -4.72 -13.86 9.95
C GLN A 43 -4.60 -15.36 9.65
N TYR A 44 -5.43 -15.89 8.75
CA TYR A 44 -5.34 -17.30 8.32
C TYR A 44 -3.96 -17.64 7.73
N PHE A 45 -3.43 -16.81 6.83
CA PHE A 45 -2.10 -17.02 6.27
C PHE A 45 -1.00 -16.85 7.31
N PHE A 46 -1.17 -15.93 8.25
CA PHE A 46 -0.24 -15.75 9.36
C PHE A 46 -0.13 -17.02 10.19
N GLU A 47 -1.24 -17.56 10.66
CA GLU A 47 -1.26 -18.79 11.45
C GLU A 47 -0.66 -19.97 10.68
N LYS A 48 -1.04 -20.12 9.42
CA LYS A 48 -0.52 -21.16 8.54
C LYS A 48 1.01 -21.12 8.41
N PHE A 49 1.58 -19.94 8.15
CA PHE A 49 3.01 -19.80 7.87
C PHE A 49 3.86 -19.58 9.12
N ALA A 50 3.29 -19.07 10.22
CA ALA A 50 4.01 -18.89 11.48
C ALA A 50 4.40 -20.23 12.11
N ILE A 51 3.50 -21.23 12.01
CA ILE A 51 3.74 -22.60 12.48
C ILE A 51 4.87 -23.25 11.67
N GLU A 52 4.85 -23.12 10.35
CA GLU A 52 5.87 -23.71 9.45
C GLU A 52 7.29 -23.17 9.70
N LYS A 53 7.42 -21.94 10.20
CA LYS A 53 8.72 -21.26 10.39
C LYS A 53 9.24 -21.30 11.83
N GLY A 54 8.47 -21.78 12.80
CA GLY A 54 8.89 -21.90 14.20
C GLY A 54 9.25 -20.58 14.89
N ARG A 55 8.79 -19.43 14.36
CA ARG A 55 9.05 -18.11 14.95
C ARG A 55 7.96 -17.75 15.95
N ASN A 56 8.38 -17.21 17.10
CA ASN A 56 7.52 -16.81 18.21
C ASN A 56 6.81 -15.45 17.93
N LEU A 57 6.19 -15.35 16.76
CA LEU A 57 5.42 -14.17 16.34
C LEU A 57 4.06 -14.18 17.06
N LYS A 58 3.65 -13.01 17.55
CA LYS A 58 2.41 -12.77 18.28
C LYS A 58 1.27 -12.28 17.38
N GLY A 59 1.57 -11.83 16.17
CA GLY A 59 0.57 -11.32 15.22
C GLY A 59 0.98 -10.00 14.58
N PHE A 60 -0.03 -9.23 14.17
CA PHE A 60 0.11 -7.92 13.55
C PHE A 60 0.00 -6.79 14.59
N SER A 61 0.64 -5.66 14.30
CA SER A 61 0.39 -4.41 15.02
C SER A 61 -0.89 -3.74 14.54
N ASP A 62 -1.52 -2.90 15.38
CA ASP A 62 -2.73 -2.15 14.99
C ASP A 62 -2.52 -1.34 13.70
N LYS A 63 -1.36 -0.69 13.59
CA LYS A 63 -0.96 0.01 12.36
C LYS A 63 -0.87 -0.91 11.16
N ALA A 64 -0.38 -2.14 11.31
CA ALA A 64 -0.32 -3.10 10.21
C ALA A 64 -1.72 -3.51 9.74
N VAL A 65 -2.66 -3.69 10.67
CA VAL A 65 -4.07 -3.98 10.37
C VAL A 65 -4.71 -2.81 9.62
N GLU A 66 -4.50 -1.58 10.07
CA GLU A 66 -5.00 -0.37 9.38
C GLU A 66 -4.53 -0.31 7.92
N VAL A 67 -3.24 -0.57 7.63
CA VAL A 67 -2.75 -0.54 6.24
C VAL A 67 -3.14 -1.77 5.42
N LEU A 68 -3.39 -2.91 6.05
CA LEU A 68 -3.98 -4.06 5.36
C LEU A 68 -5.38 -3.72 4.87
N GLN A 69 -6.20 -3.08 5.70
CA GLN A 69 -7.57 -2.66 5.35
C GLN A 69 -7.58 -1.51 4.32
N ALA A 70 -6.65 -0.56 4.41
CA ALA A 70 -6.60 0.60 3.52
C ALA A 70 -6.03 0.34 2.12
N HIS A 71 -5.50 -0.86 1.84
CA HIS A 71 -4.84 -1.18 0.57
C HIS A 71 -5.83 -1.76 -0.47
N ASP A 72 -5.68 -1.39 -1.74
CA ASP A 72 -6.60 -1.77 -2.83
C ASP A 72 -6.48 -3.23 -3.33
N TRP A 73 -5.45 -3.95 -2.87
CA TRP A 73 -5.13 -5.35 -3.23
C TRP A 73 -5.27 -5.67 -4.73
N PRO A 74 -4.49 -5.02 -5.62
CA PRO A 74 -4.54 -5.28 -7.06
C PRO A 74 -4.23 -6.75 -7.41
N GLY A 75 -3.40 -7.44 -6.63
CA GLY A 75 -3.13 -8.87 -6.78
C GLY A 75 -4.07 -9.78 -5.97
N ASN A 76 -5.13 -9.24 -5.36
CA ASN A 76 -6.18 -9.97 -4.65
C ASN A 76 -5.57 -10.90 -3.55
N VAL A 77 -6.19 -12.04 -3.25
CA VAL A 77 -5.74 -12.99 -2.21
C VAL A 77 -4.28 -13.41 -2.38
N ARG A 78 -3.79 -13.55 -3.62
CA ARG A 78 -2.41 -13.96 -3.89
C ARG A 78 -1.40 -12.92 -3.38
N GLU A 79 -1.73 -11.64 -3.52
CA GLU A 79 -0.89 -10.57 -2.98
C GLU A 79 -0.87 -10.60 -1.45
N VAL A 80 -2.03 -10.74 -0.80
CA VAL A 80 -2.12 -10.86 0.68
C VAL A 80 -1.23 -12.00 1.16
N MET A 81 -1.40 -13.19 0.58
CA MET A 81 -0.62 -14.39 0.94
C MET A 81 0.89 -14.14 0.80
N ASN A 82 1.33 -13.54 -0.30
CA ASN A 82 2.75 -13.27 -0.55
C ASN A 82 3.32 -12.22 0.41
N ARG A 83 2.55 -11.17 0.71
CA ARG A 83 2.97 -10.11 1.65
C ARG A 83 3.08 -10.65 3.08
N VAL A 84 2.10 -11.44 3.54
CA VAL A 84 2.15 -12.08 4.87
C VAL A 84 3.33 -13.06 4.97
N ARG A 85 3.54 -13.90 3.94
CA ARG A 85 4.71 -14.79 3.88
C ARG A 85 6.02 -14.03 3.98
N ARG A 86 6.17 -12.93 3.23
CA ARG A 86 7.34 -12.06 3.30
C ARG A 86 7.51 -11.46 4.70
N ALA A 87 6.43 -10.96 5.29
CA ALA A 87 6.46 -10.32 6.61
C ALA A 87 6.97 -11.27 7.71
N ILE A 88 6.58 -12.55 7.66
CA ILE A 88 7.06 -13.56 8.63
C ILE A 88 8.58 -13.78 8.53
N VAL A 89 9.13 -13.68 7.33
CA VAL A 89 10.57 -13.81 7.09
C VAL A 89 11.32 -12.53 7.50
N MET A 90 10.76 -11.37 7.17
CA MET A 90 11.41 -10.06 7.38
C MET A 90 11.26 -9.52 8.80
N CYS A 91 10.25 -9.95 9.56
CA CYS A 91 9.99 -9.42 10.88
C CYS A 91 11.10 -9.82 11.87
N ASP A 92 11.84 -8.84 12.36
CA ASP A 92 12.86 -9.05 13.40
C ASP A 92 12.26 -9.07 14.82
N LYS A 93 11.04 -8.56 14.96
CA LYS A 93 10.32 -8.46 16.24
C LYS A 93 9.31 -9.60 16.39
N ARG A 94 8.61 -9.64 17.53
CA ARG A 94 7.48 -10.56 17.71
C ARG A 94 6.17 -10.05 17.09
N ILE A 95 6.11 -8.81 16.63
CA ILE A 95 4.89 -8.18 16.09
C ILE A 95 5.20 -7.65 14.70
N ILE A 96 4.39 -8.04 13.72
CA ILE A 96 4.50 -7.62 12.32
C ILE A 96 4.06 -6.16 12.18
N SER A 97 4.93 -5.37 11.56
CA SER A 97 4.73 -3.96 11.27
C SER A 97 4.34 -3.73 9.79
N PRO A 98 3.82 -2.54 9.44
CA PRO A 98 3.59 -2.15 8.05
C PRO A 98 4.81 -2.31 7.13
N GLN A 99 6.00 -2.07 7.67
CA GLN A 99 7.26 -2.18 6.94
C GLN A 99 7.49 -3.63 6.47
N ASP A 100 7.22 -4.59 7.35
CA ASP A 100 7.46 -6.02 7.09
C ASP A 100 6.54 -6.54 5.99
N LEU A 101 5.30 -6.01 5.93
CA LEU A 101 4.32 -6.28 4.87
C LEU A 101 4.64 -5.56 3.54
N GLY A 102 5.63 -4.65 3.55
CA GLY A 102 5.93 -3.77 2.42
C GLY A 102 4.80 -2.80 2.09
N LEU A 103 3.98 -2.44 3.08
CA LEU A 103 2.80 -1.57 2.95
C LEU A 103 3.05 -0.19 3.61
N ASN A 104 4.30 0.27 3.66
CA ASN A 104 4.58 1.64 4.10
C ASN A 104 3.83 2.65 3.22
N ALA A 105 3.32 3.73 3.81
CA ALA A 105 2.67 4.83 3.08
C ALA A 105 3.50 5.36 1.89
N ALA A 106 4.83 5.27 1.96
CA ALA A 106 5.74 5.62 0.86
C ALA A 106 5.73 4.60 -0.32
N ALA A 107 5.35 3.36 -0.07
CA ALA A 107 5.33 2.25 -1.04
C ALA A 107 3.93 1.93 -1.58
N VAL A 108 2.85 2.49 -1.00
CA VAL A 108 1.47 2.31 -1.49
C VAL A 108 1.22 3.01 -2.83
N CYS A 109 2.11 3.89 -3.29
CA CYS A 109 2.06 4.39 -4.66
C CYS A 109 2.74 3.42 -5.65
N GLY A 110 2.02 2.35 -5.97
CA GLY A 110 2.06 1.74 -7.31
C GLY A 110 1.34 2.59 -8.37
N ARG A 111 0.94 3.82 -8.02
CA ARG A 111 0.65 4.86 -9.02
C ARG A 111 1.99 5.32 -9.57
N VAL A 112 2.08 5.42 -10.89
CA VAL A 112 3.11 6.24 -11.55
C VAL A 112 3.10 7.60 -10.85
N LEU A 113 4.03 7.82 -9.92
CA LEU A 113 4.26 9.11 -9.32
C LEU A 113 4.86 9.93 -10.45
N THR A 114 4.07 10.82 -11.03
CA THR A 114 4.62 11.87 -11.87
C THR A 114 5.73 12.56 -11.07
N LEU A 115 6.82 12.95 -11.74
CA LEU A 115 7.96 13.61 -11.10
C LEU A 115 7.51 14.79 -10.22
N ASP A 116 6.45 15.48 -10.64
CA ASP A 116 5.84 16.58 -9.89
C ASP A 116 5.27 16.15 -8.54
N ARG A 117 4.54 15.03 -8.47
CA ARG A 117 4.00 14.52 -7.19
C ARG A 117 5.10 14.00 -6.26
N ALA A 118 6.15 13.38 -6.81
CA ALA A 118 7.28 12.93 -6.01
C ALA A 118 8.03 14.13 -5.38
N ARG A 119 8.18 15.23 -6.14
CA ARG A 119 8.74 16.49 -5.63
C ARG A 119 7.86 17.10 -4.55
N GLU A 120 6.55 17.16 -4.77
CA GLU A 120 5.61 17.73 -3.78
C GLU A 120 5.62 16.97 -2.45
N GLU A 121 5.69 15.64 -2.48
CA GLU A 121 5.77 14.85 -1.25
C GLU A 121 7.12 15.05 -0.54
N ALA A 122 8.22 15.10 -1.31
CA ALA A 122 9.55 15.37 -0.76
C ALA A 122 9.62 16.76 -0.12
N GLU A 123 9.05 17.78 -0.75
CA GLU A 123 8.93 19.14 -0.22
C GLU A 123 8.13 19.16 1.08
N ARG A 124 6.96 18.50 1.10
CA ARG A 124 6.10 18.39 2.28
C ARG A 124 6.83 17.75 3.46
N VAL A 125 7.52 16.64 3.23
CA VAL A 125 8.28 15.91 4.27
C VAL A 125 9.41 16.78 4.82
N ALA A 126 10.16 17.47 3.96
CA ALA A 126 11.25 18.36 4.38
C ALA A 126 10.74 19.50 5.27
N ILE A 127 9.63 20.15 4.89
CA ILE A 127 9.02 21.26 5.65
C ILE A 127 8.58 20.80 7.04
N LEU A 128 7.88 19.67 7.12
CA LEU A 128 7.40 19.12 8.40
C LEU A 128 8.56 18.72 9.33
N ALA A 129 9.63 18.13 8.78
CA ALA A 129 10.81 17.77 9.55
C ALA A 129 11.50 19.01 10.14
N SER A 130 11.69 20.06 9.34
CA SER A 130 12.31 21.31 9.80
C SER A 130 11.44 22.06 10.81
N LEU A 131 10.11 22.07 10.65
CA LEU A 131 9.19 22.67 11.64
C LEU A 131 9.21 21.91 12.97
N LYS A 132 9.22 20.57 12.95
CA LYS A 132 9.33 19.75 14.16
C LYS A 132 10.64 20.02 14.90
N GLN A 133 11.77 20.07 14.17
CA GLN A 133 13.09 20.29 14.77
C GLN A 133 13.22 21.70 15.39
N THR A 134 12.50 22.68 14.86
CA THR A 134 12.55 24.07 15.31
C THR A 134 11.40 24.47 16.23
N ARG A 135 10.60 23.49 16.71
CA ARG A 135 9.40 23.72 17.53
C ARG A 135 8.47 24.76 16.91
N HIS A 136 8.17 24.59 15.64
CA HIS A 136 7.26 25.46 14.86
C HIS A 136 7.74 26.91 14.66
N ASN A 137 9.03 27.19 14.87
CA ASN A 137 9.59 28.50 14.55
C ASN A 137 9.92 28.63 13.05
N VAL A 138 8.99 29.23 12.30
CA VAL A 138 9.05 29.41 10.84
C VAL A 138 10.36 30.09 10.37
N SER A 139 10.86 31.09 11.11
CA SER A 139 12.10 31.79 10.75
C SER A 139 13.36 30.94 10.93
N ARG A 140 13.36 29.97 11.85
CA ARG A 140 14.46 29.00 12.00
C ARG A 140 14.31 27.84 11.02
N ALA A 141 13.08 27.39 10.76
CA ALA A 141 12.81 26.35 9.76
C ALA A 141 13.22 26.80 8.35
N ALA A 142 12.93 28.05 7.97
CA ALA A 142 13.32 28.61 6.67
C ALA A 142 14.84 28.63 6.49
N ARG A 143 15.59 29.02 7.54
CA ARG A 143 17.06 28.98 7.53
C ARG A 143 17.61 27.56 7.41
N LEU A 144 17.00 26.59 8.10
CA LEU A 144 17.39 25.17 8.00
C LEU A 144 17.17 24.60 6.60
N LEU A 145 16.09 25.03 5.93
CA LEU A 145 15.76 24.62 4.56
C LEU A 145 16.50 25.44 3.50
N GLY A 146 17.26 26.47 3.88
CA GLY A 146 17.98 27.34 2.95
C GLY A 146 17.08 28.23 2.08
N VAL A 147 15.84 28.49 2.50
CA VAL A 147 14.86 29.29 1.75
C VAL A 147 14.47 30.57 2.49
N SER A 148 13.92 31.54 1.77
CA SER A 148 13.38 32.75 2.38
C SER A 148 12.12 32.44 3.20
N ARG A 149 11.84 33.27 4.22
CA ARG A 149 10.62 33.15 5.03
C ARG A 149 9.34 33.23 4.17
N VAL A 150 9.33 34.08 3.14
CA VAL A 150 8.20 34.25 2.21
C VAL A 150 7.99 32.98 1.38
N THR A 151 9.08 32.38 0.91
CA THR A 151 9.03 31.11 0.17
C THR A 151 8.49 29.98 1.03
N LEU A 152 8.91 29.92 2.31
CA LEU A 152 8.40 28.90 3.23
C LEU A 152 6.90 29.07 3.49
N TYR A 153 6.39 30.29 3.70
CA TYR A 153 4.95 30.52 3.83
C TYR A 153 4.18 30.09 2.57
N ARG A 154 4.66 30.42 1.36
CA ARG A 154 4.05 29.94 0.11
C ARG A 154 4.01 28.42 0.02
N LEU A 155 5.07 27.74 0.45
CA LEU A 155 5.12 26.28 0.46
C LEU A 155 4.19 25.68 1.52
N MET A 156 4.07 26.30 2.69
CA MET A 156 3.13 25.88 3.73
C MET A 156 1.68 26.01 3.27
N ASP A 157 1.33 27.12 2.61
CA ASP A 157 0.00 27.32 2.02
C ASP A 157 -0.27 26.32 0.90
N LYS A 158 0.71 26.12 -0.01
CA LYS A 158 0.60 25.16 -1.12
C LYS A 158 0.33 23.73 -0.62
N HIS A 159 0.93 23.34 0.51
CA HIS A 159 0.79 22.02 1.09
C HIS A 159 -0.26 21.95 2.23
N SER A 160 -1.05 23.00 2.47
CA SER A 160 -2.04 23.07 3.55
C SER A 160 -1.48 22.69 4.93
N ILE A 161 -0.23 23.08 5.22
CA ILE A 161 0.42 22.82 6.50
C ILE A 161 0.10 24.00 7.42
N ASN A 162 -1.05 23.93 8.09
CA ASN A 162 -1.39 24.87 9.15
C ASN A 162 -0.67 24.48 10.45
N THR A 163 -0.12 25.48 11.12
CA THR A 163 0.67 25.35 12.35
C THR A 163 -0.10 25.89 13.53
#